data_AF-A0A3Q7IMM9-F1
#
_entry.id   AF-A0A3Q7IMM9-F1
#
_cell.length_a   1.000
_cell.length_b   1.000
_cell.length_c   1.000
_cell.angle_alpha   90.00
_cell.angle_beta   90.00
_cell.angle_gamma   90.00
#
_symmetry.space_group_name_H-M   'P 1'
#
loop_
_entity.id
_entity.type
_entity.pdbx_description
1 polymer ?
#
loop_
_entity_poly.entity_id
_entity_poly.type
_entity_poly.pdbx_seq_one_letter_code
_entity_poly.pdbx_strand_id
1 'polypeptide(L)'
;MDKINVEMETITRAEIDDQKLVYDSSVDHKGRVPLRSSTGVWKASLFIIVIEFSERLSFFGIATSLIMYLTKVIHQDLKTAAKSVNYWTGVTTLMPLLGGFLADAYLGRFSTVLLSSTVYFLVNRISAHCNLVVESLLNL
;
A
#
# COMPACT_ATOMS: atom_id res chain seq x y z
N MET A 1 -16.05 -35.54 -46.38
CA MET A 1 -16.48 -35.26 -45.00
C MET A 1 -15.31 -34.84 -44.10
N ASP A 2 -14.12 -35.42 -44.23
CA ASP A 2 -13.03 -35.24 -43.25
C ASP A 2 -12.41 -33.84 -43.20
N LYS A 3 -12.28 -33.13 -44.34
CA LYS A 3 -11.67 -31.79 -44.37
C LYS A 3 -12.47 -30.74 -43.61
N ILE A 4 -13.80 -30.84 -43.66
CA ILE A 4 -14.73 -29.91 -43.00
C ILE A 4 -14.70 -30.12 -41.48
N ASN A 5 -14.57 -31.37 -41.02
CA ASN A 5 -14.50 -31.68 -39.60
C ASN A 5 -13.19 -31.21 -38.96
N VAL A 6 -12.08 -31.31 -39.70
CA VAL A 6 -10.78 -30.79 -39.27
C VAL A 6 -10.79 -29.26 -39.20
N GLU A 7 -11.34 -28.58 -40.21
CA GLU A 7 -11.45 -27.12 -40.21
C GLU A 7 -12.37 -26.61 -39.09
N MET A 8 -13.50 -27.30 -38.85
CA MET A 8 -14.38 -27.04 -37.71
C MET A 8 -13.68 -27.23 -36.37
N GLU A 9 -12.89 -28.29 -36.18
CA GLU A 9 -12.09 -28.45 -34.95
C GLU A 9 -11.04 -27.34 -34.80
N THR A 10 -10.47 -26.86 -35.90
CA THR A 10 -9.43 -25.81 -35.87
C THR A 10 -10.04 -24.44 -35.51
N ILE A 11 -11.20 -24.11 -36.07
CA ILE A 11 -11.98 -22.90 -35.74
C ILE A 11 -12.42 -22.97 -34.27
N THR A 12 -12.96 -24.11 -33.86
CA THR A 12 -13.41 -24.31 -32.47
C THR A 12 -12.23 -24.16 -31.49
N ARG A 13 -11.04 -24.69 -31.83
CA ARG A 13 -9.84 -24.55 -30.99
C ARG A 13 -9.30 -23.13 -30.95
N ALA A 14 -9.34 -22.40 -32.07
CA ALA A 14 -8.93 -21.00 -32.11
C ALA A 14 -9.87 -20.12 -31.29
N GLU A 15 -11.18 -20.36 -31.35
CA GLU A 15 -12.18 -19.61 -30.60
C GLU A 15 -12.13 -19.91 -29.09
N ILE A 16 -11.80 -21.15 -28.71
CA ILE A 16 -11.54 -21.53 -27.32
C ILE A 16 -10.26 -20.88 -26.76
N ASP A 17 -9.20 -20.74 -27.57
CA ASP A 17 -7.95 -20.09 -27.16
C ASP A 17 -8.15 -18.57 -26.97
N ASP A 18 -8.91 -17.93 -27.86
CA ASP A 18 -9.22 -16.50 -27.78
C ASP A 18 -10.10 -16.16 -26.56
N GLN A 19 -11.05 -17.03 -26.20
CA GLN A 19 -11.86 -16.91 -24.96
C GLN A 19 -11.02 -17.07 -23.67
N LYS A 20 -9.82 -17.65 -23.75
CA LYS A 20 -8.93 -17.88 -22.59
C LYS A 20 -8.06 -16.67 -22.26
N LEU A 21 -7.96 -15.70 -23.15
CA LEU A 21 -7.16 -14.49 -23.01
C LEU A 21 -7.99 -13.34 -22.41
N VAL A 22 -7.36 -12.47 -21.62
CA VAL A 22 -8.04 -11.30 -21.05
C VAL A 22 -7.93 -10.13 -22.02
N TYR A 23 -9.07 -9.66 -22.55
CA TYR A 23 -9.18 -8.48 -23.43
C TYR A 23 -9.49 -7.20 -22.65
N ASP A 24 -8.82 -6.97 -21.51
CA ASP A 24 -8.99 -5.78 -20.67
C ASP A 24 -7.82 -4.78 -20.83
N SER A 25 -7.17 -4.72 -21.99
CA SER A 25 -5.95 -3.91 -22.23
C SER A 25 -4.80 -4.14 -21.23
N SER A 26 -4.93 -5.11 -20.31
CA SER A 26 -3.90 -5.48 -19.37
C SER A 26 -2.84 -6.26 -20.12
N VAL A 27 -1.61 -5.78 -20.05
CA VAL A 27 -0.44 -6.44 -20.64
C VAL A 27 0.44 -6.94 -19.51
N ASP A 28 0.95 -8.16 -19.66
CA ASP A 28 2.01 -8.65 -18.78
C ASP A 28 3.24 -7.72 -18.89
N HIS A 29 4.17 -7.81 -17.94
CA HIS A 29 5.46 -7.08 -17.98
C HIS A 29 6.23 -7.28 -19.31
N LYS A 30 5.91 -8.35 -20.05
CA LYS A 30 6.47 -8.68 -21.38
C LYS A 30 5.63 -8.19 -22.57
N GLY A 31 4.59 -7.40 -22.36
CA GLY A 31 3.76 -6.83 -23.44
C GLY A 31 2.80 -7.81 -24.12
N ARG A 32 2.54 -8.98 -23.50
CA ARG A 32 1.62 -10.00 -24.03
C ARG A 32 0.30 -9.97 -23.27
N VAL A 33 -0.79 -10.33 -23.94
CA VAL A 33 -2.10 -10.50 -23.28
C VAL A 33 -2.02 -11.66 -22.27
N PRO A 34 -2.35 -11.44 -20.99
CA PRO A 34 -2.26 -12.48 -19.99
C PRO A 34 -3.38 -13.51 -20.17
N LEU A 35 -3.05 -14.78 -19.90
CA LEU A 35 -4.04 -15.85 -19.81
C LEU A 35 -4.93 -15.63 -18.58
N ARG A 36 -6.25 -15.66 -18.78
CA ARG A 36 -7.26 -15.47 -17.73
C ARG A 36 -7.10 -16.47 -16.59
N SER A 37 -6.70 -17.71 -16.91
CA SER A 37 -6.49 -18.77 -15.93
C SER A 37 -5.17 -18.67 -15.15
N SER A 38 -4.20 -17.88 -15.63
CA SER A 38 -2.85 -17.80 -15.07
C SER A 38 -2.54 -16.45 -14.42
N THR A 39 -3.49 -15.50 -14.45
CA THR A 39 -3.35 -14.23 -13.75
C THR A 39 -3.41 -14.52 -12.24
N GLY A 40 -2.41 -14.10 -11.47
CA GLY A 40 -2.19 -14.47 -10.05
C GLY A 40 -3.23 -13.96 -9.03
N VAL A 41 -4.47 -13.73 -9.46
CA VAL A 41 -5.56 -13.07 -8.74
C VAL A 41 -5.88 -13.78 -7.43
N TRP A 42 -5.84 -15.11 -7.39
CA TRP A 42 -6.17 -15.88 -6.17
C TRP A 42 -5.18 -15.65 -5.03
N LYS A 43 -3.88 -15.65 -5.32
CA LYS A 43 -2.85 -15.44 -4.28
C LYS A 43 -2.80 -13.98 -3.84
N ALA A 44 -2.96 -13.04 -4.77
CA ALA A 44 -3.04 -11.61 -4.46
C ALA A 44 -4.30 -11.28 -3.64
N SER A 45 -5.46 -11.83 -4.02
CA SER A 45 -6.73 -11.66 -3.31
C SER A 45 -6.64 -12.19 -1.88
N LEU A 46 -6.13 -13.42 -1.68
CA LEU A 46 -5.92 -13.97 -0.33
C LEU A 46 -5.00 -13.10 0.52
N PHE A 47 -3.93 -12.55 -0.06
CA PHE A 47 -3.02 -11.66 0.66
C PHE A 47 -3.72 -10.37 1.12
N ILE A 48 -4.51 -9.74 0.24
CA ILE A 48 -5.29 -8.54 0.58
C ILE A 48 -6.31 -8.84 1.68
N ILE A 49 -7.00 -9.99 1.60
CA ILE A 49 -7.98 -10.41 2.62
C ILE A 49 -7.32 -10.58 3.99
N VAL A 50 -6.15 -11.22 4.05
CA VAL A 50 -5.43 -11.41 5.32
C VAL A 50 -4.99 -10.08 5.92
N ILE A 51 -4.52 -9.14 5.11
CA ILE A 51 -4.15 -7.79 5.56
C ILE A 51 -5.37 -7.08 6.13
N GLU A 52 -6.46 -7.02 5.37
CA GLU A 52 -7.70 -6.36 5.79
C GLU A 52 -8.22 -6.97 7.10
N PHE A 53 -8.24 -8.30 7.19
CA PHE A 53 -8.66 -9.01 8.40
C PHE A 53 -7.77 -8.67 9.60
N SER A 54 -6.45 -8.64 9.40
CA SER A 54 -5.49 -8.28 10.45
C SER A 54 -5.65 -6.83 10.91
N GLU A 55 -5.93 -5.91 9.98
CA GLU A 55 -6.21 -4.51 10.30
C GLU A 55 -7.46 -4.40 11.20
N ARG A 56 -8.55 -5.05 10.81
CA ARG A 56 -9.81 -5.05 11.60
C ARG A 56 -9.60 -5.63 12.99
N LEU A 57 -8.87 -6.73 13.12
CA LEU A 57 -8.53 -7.33 14.41
C LEU A 57 -7.74 -6.36 15.30
N SER A 58 -6.70 -5.72 14.76
CA SER A 58 -5.89 -4.75 15.51
C SER A 58 -6.72 -3.55 15.95
N PHE A 59 -7.58 -3.04 15.06
CA PHE A 59 -8.48 -1.93 15.35
C PHE A 59 -9.39 -2.22 16.54
N PHE A 60 -10.08 -3.36 16.54
CA PHE A 60 -10.93 -3.75 17.68
C PHE A 60 -10.13 -4.03 18.96
N GLY A 61 -8.93 -4.60 18.83
CA GLY A 61 -8.03 -4.85 19.97
C GLY A 61 -7.61 -3.55 20.68
N ILE A 62 -7.22 -2.53 19.90
CA ILE A 62 -6.85 -1.21 20.42
C ILE A 62 -8.07 -0.50 21.00
N ALA A 63 -9.21 -0.52 20.30
CA ALA A 63 -10.45 0.11 20.78
C ALA A 63 -10.89 -0.45 22.14
N THR A 64 -10.85 -1.78 22.29
CA THR A 64 -11.22 -2.47 23.52
C THR A 64 -10.21 -2.19 24.64
N SER A 65 -8.91 -2.18 24.32
CA SER A 65 -7.87 -1.84 25.29
C SER A 65 -8.00 -0.41 25.80
N LEU A 66 -8.34 0.53 24.91
CA LEU A 66 -8.51 1.94 25.23
C LEU A 66 -9.73 2.18 26.14
N ILE A 67 -10.90 1.62 25.81
CA ILE A 67 -12.09 1.77 26.67
C ILE A 67 -11.87 1.14 28.04
N MET A 68 -11.20 -0.03 28.09
CA MET A 68 -10.85 -0.70 29.35
C MET A 68 -9.89 0.14 30.17
N TYR A 69 -8.86 0.73 29.56
CA TYR A 69 -7.91 1.60 30.25
C TYR A 69 -8.59 2.85 30.85
N LEU A 70 -9.44 3.52 30.07
CA LEU A 70 -10.15 4.73 30.51
C LEU A 70 -11.11 4.44 31.67
N THR A 71 -11.79 3.30 31.65
CA THR A 71 -12.77 2.92 32.67
C THR A 71 -12.13 2.30 33.91
N LYS A 72 -11.11 1.43 33.75
CA LYS A 72 -10.49 0.68 34.86
C LYS A 72 -9.33 1.41 35.54
N VAL A 73 -8.54 2.19 34.79
CA VAL A 73 -7.32 2.83 35.32
C VAL A 73 -7.58 4.31 35.63
N ILE A 74 -8.12 5.04 34.65
CA ILE A 74 -8.40 6.48 34.81
C ILE A 74 -9.72 6.73 35.58
N HIS A 75 -10.51 5.67 35.84
CA HIS A 75 -11.79 5.74 36.55
C HIS A 75 -12.76 6.77 35.95
N GLN A 76 -12.78 6.90 34.62
CA GLN A 76 -13.75 7.75 33.96
C GLN A 76 -15.13 7.09 33.90
N ASP A 77 -16.17 7.92 33.96
CA ASP A 77 -17.53 7.48 33.67
C ASP A 77 -17.62 6.90 32.25
N LEU A 78 -18.44 5.85 32.09
CA LEU A 78 -18.60 5.15 30.81
C LEU A 78 -19.00 6.11 29.68
N LYS A 79 -19.82 7.14 29.97
CA LYS A 79 -20.22 8.13 28.96
C LYS A 79 -19.03 8.94 28.46
N THR A 80 -18.15 9.36 29.37
CA THR A 80 -16.95 10.13 29.03
C THR A 80 -15.91 9.27 28.32
N ALA A 81 -15.71 8.04 28.78
CA ALA A 81 -14.79 7.09 28.15
C ALA A 81 -15.23 6.74 26.71
N ALA A 82 -16.53 6.49 26.50
CA ALA A 82 -17.08 6.23 25.17
C ALA A 82 -16.93 7.44 24.23
N LYS A 83 -17.06 8.66 24.76
CA LYS A 83 -16.84 9.88 23.97
C LYS A 83 -15.40 9.98 23.46
N SER A 84 -14.41 9.70 24.32
CA SER A 84 -12.99 9.69 23.94
C SER A 84 -12.67 8.60 22.91
N VAL A 85 -13.25 7.41 23.06
CA VAL A 85 -13.10 6.33 22.07
C VAL A 85 -13.75 6.69 20.73
N ASN A 86 -14.91 7.36 20.74
CA ASN A 86 -15.56 7.85 19.52
C ASN A 86 -14.71 8.90 18.79
N TYR A 87 -14.04 9.81 19.51
CA TYR A 87 -13.11 10.74 18.89
C TYR A 87 -11.90 10.03 18.29
N TRP A 88 -11.31 9.08 19.01
CA TRP A 88 -10.21 8.26 18.49
C TRP A 88 -10.64 7.53 17.21
N THR A 89 -11.79 6.84 17.23
CA THR A 89 -12.37 6.19 16.05
C THR A 89 -12.56 7.17 14.89
N GLY A 90 -13.12 8.37 15.16
CA GLY A 90 -13.30 9.40 14.14
C GLY A 90 -12.00 9.89 13.52
N VAL A 91 -10.93 10.06 14.31
CA VAL A 91 -9.61 10.42 13.78
C VAL A 91 -9.04 9.29 12.94
N THR A 92 -9.14 8.04 13.41
CA THR A 92 -8.63 6.88 12.67
C THR A 92 -9.37 6.59 11.38
N THR A 93 -10.64 6.98 11.23
CA THR A 93 -11.38 6.84 9.97
C THR A 93 -11.07 7.96 8.99
N LEU A 94 -10.79 9.17 9.48
CA LEU A 94 -10.37 10.30 8.64
C LEU A 94 -8.90 10.16 8.18
N MET A 95 -8.06 9.48 8.95
CA MET A 95 -6.63 9.34 8.65
C MET A 95 -6.36 8.62 7.30
N PRO A 96 -7.02 7.51 6.94
CA PRO A 96 -6.90 6.92 5.60
C PRO A 96 -7.43 7.81 4.48
N LEU A 97 -8.44 8.64 4.74
CA LEU A 97 -8.97 9.58 3.74
C LEU A 97 -7.96 10.69 3.45
N LEU A 98 -7.34 11.24 4.50
CA LEU A 98 -6.21 12.16 4.36
C LEU A 98 -4.99 11.47 3.73
N GLY A 99 -4.68 10.24 4.15
CA GLY A 99 -3.58 9.45 3.63
C GLY A 99 -3.75 9.09 2.16
N GLY A 100 -4.97 8.78 1.72
CA GLY A 100 -5.34 8.54 0.33
C GLY A 100 -5.28 9.82 -0.50
N PHE A 101 -5.79 10.94 0.02
CA PHE A 101 -5.65 12.24 -0.64
C PHE A 101 -4.18 12.66 -0.77
N LEU A 102 -3.37 12.47 0.29
CA LEU A 102 -1.93 12.68 0.22
C LEU A 102 -1.28 11.71 -0.76
N ALA A 103 -1.68 10.44 -0.77
CA ALA A 103 -1.18 9.46 -1.72
C ALA A 103 -1.48 9.91 -3.15
N ASP A 104 -2.72 10.29 -3.48
CA ASP A 104 -3.11 10.74 -4.82
C ASP A 104 -2.46 12.08 -5.20
N ALA A 105 -2.29 13.00 -4.24
CA ALA A 105 -1.61 14.27 -4.45
C ALA A 105 -0.08 14.12 -4.57
N TYR A 106 0.53 13.12 -3.92
CA TYR A 106 1.99 12.91 -3.86
C TYR A 106 2.50 11.71 -4.66
N LEU A 107 1.67 10.82 -5.22
CA LEU A 107 2.06 9.73 -6.14
C LEU A 107 2.39 10.25 -7.56
N GLY A 108 3.02 11.41 -7.60
CA GLY A 108 3.99 11.81 -8.62
C GLY A 108 5.39 11.99 -8.01
N ARG A 109 5.96 10.97 -7.35
CA ARG A 109 7.43 10.76 -7.15
C ARG A 109 8.24 11.79 -6.32
N PHE A 110 7.70 12.95 -5.90
CA PHE A 110 8.51 14.11 -5.49
C PHE A 110 8.88 14.19 -3.98
N SER A 111 8.05 13.74 -3.05
CA SER A 111 8.21 14.09 -1.62
C SER A 111 9.31 13.33 -0.86
N THR A 112 9.46 12.01 -1.05
CA THR A 112 10.45 11.21 -0.31
C THR A 112 11.87 11.38 -0.84
N VAL A 113 12.02 11.58 -2.17
CA VAL A 113 13.31 11.93 -2.79
C VAL A 113 13.75 13.32 -2.35
N LEU A 114 12.87 14.33 -2.34
CA LEU A 114 13.22 15.67 -1.84
C LEU A 114 13.62 15.66 -0.37
N LEU A 115 12.89 14.95 0.49
CA LEU A 115 13.17 14.94 1.92
C LEU A 115 14.50 14.20 2.22
N SER A 116 14.73 13.06 1.57
CA SER A 116 16.00 12.32 1.69
C SER A 116 17.19 13.08 1.09
N SER A 117 17.06 13.65 -0.12
CA SER A 117 18.13 14.43 -0.74
C SER A 117 18.46 15.72 0.01
N THR A 118 17.46 16.41 0.57
CA THR A 118 17.70 17.64 1.36
C THR A 118 18.44 17.35 2.66
N VAL A 119 18.05 16.29 3.39
CA VAL A 119 18.75 15.90 4.62
C VAL A 119 20.19 15.45 4.34
N TYR A 120 20.42 14.66 3.29
CA TYR A 120 21.76 14.19 2.95
C TYR A 120 22.70 15.33 2.52
N PHE A 121 22.23 16.31 1.73
CA PHE A 121 23.02 17.49 1.35
C PHE A 121 23.37 18.38 2.55
N LEU A 122 22.43 18.59 3.47
CA LEU A 122 22.67 19.42 4.66
C LEU A 122 23.69 18.76 5.59
N VAL A 123 23.59 17.45 5.83
CA VAL A 123 24.52 16.71 6.70
C VAL A 123 25.92 16.63 6.11
N ASN A 124 26.06 16.33 4.81
CA ASN A 124 27.38 16.30 4.16
C ASN A 124 28.06 17.67 4.16
N ARG A 125 27.28 18.74 3.95
CA ARG A 125 27.80 20.11 3.94
C ARG A 125 28.22 20.58 5.35
N ILE A 126 27.51 20.20 6.40
CA ILE A 126 27.93 20.43 7.80
C ILE A 126 29.22 19.66 8.14
N SER A 127 29.30 18.38 7.75
CA SER A 127 30.46 17.54 8.05
C SER A 127 31.73 18.03 7.33
N ALA A 128 31.61 18.41 6.06
CA ALA A 128 32.72 18.97 5.29
C ALA A 128 33.20 20.32 5.84
N HIS A 129 32.29 21.20 6.26
CA HIS A 129 32.67 22.49 6.87
C HIS A 129 33.40 22.30 8.21
N CYS A 130 32.99 21.31 9.00
CA CYS A 130 33.64 20.99 10.26
C CYS A 130 35.04 20.40 10.03
N ASN A 131 35.19 19.50 9.06
CA ASN A 131 36.48 18.85 8.76
C ASN A 131 37.52 19.85 8.22
N LEU A 132 37.11 20.77 7.34
CA LEU A 132 38.00 21.78 6.74
C LEU A 132 38.42 22.86 7.77
N VAL A 133 37.53 23.22 8.70
CA VAL A 133 37.88 24.11 9.84
C VAL A 133 38.83 23.42 10.81
N VAL A 134 38.63 22.14 11.13
CA VAL A 134 39.54 21.37 11.98
C VAL A 134 40.92 21.21 11.34
N GLU A 135 40.98 20.91 10.03
CA GLU A 135 42.24 20.75 9.31
C GLU A 135 42.99 22.07 9.09
N SER A 136 42.25 23.19 8.96
CA SER A 136 42.84 24.54 8.92
C SER A 136 43.29 25.06 10.31
N LEU A 137 42.74 24.52 11.40
CA LEU A 137 43.18 24.83 12.78
C LEU A 137 44.30 23.91 13.27
N LEU A 138 44.42 22.68 12.74
CA LEU A 138 45.51 21.74 13.05
C LEU A 138 46.80 22.01 12.25
N ASN A 139 46.70 22.66 11.09
CA ASN A 139 47.84 23.05 10.26
C ASN A 139 48.26 24.53 10.45
N LEU A 140 47.83 25.19 11.53
CA LEU A 140 48.28 26.54 11.91
C LEU A 140 49.03 26.50 13.25
#